data_AF-A0A150LKX5-F1
#
_entry.id   AF-A0A150LKX5-F1
#
_cell.length_a   1.000
_cell.length_b   1.000
_cell.length_c   1.000
_cell.angle_alpha   90.00
_cell.angle_beta   90.00
_cell.angle_gamma   90.00
#
_symmetry.space_group_name_H-M   'P 1'
#
loop_
_entity.id
_entity.type
_entity.pdbx_description
1 polymer ?
#
loop_
_entity_poly.entity_id
_entity_poly.type
_entity_poly.pdbx_seq_one_letter_code
_entity_poly.pdbx_strand_id
1 'polypeptide(L)' 'MNCFVKKINEDGSVVWNDHGTRCGVCLQIAAESIKMKQEGMSIKEIRHYIDEKYKEGYAKPTKTPMPL' A
#
# COMPACT_ATOMS: atom_id res chain seq x y z
N MET A 1 4.19 -9.58 -1.77
CA MET A 1 3.96 -9.43 -0.32
C MET A 1 2.62 -8.75 -0.15
N ASN A 2 1.66 -9.38 0.52
CA ASN A 2 0.38 -8.75 0.83
C ASN A 2 0.57 -7.88 2.07
N CYS A 3 0.54 -6.57 1.90
CA CYS A 3 0.77 -5.64 3.01
C CYS A 3 -0.24 -5.82 4.14
N PHE A 4 -1.50 -6.17 3.83
CA PHE A 4 -2.58 -6.24 4.83
C PHE A 4 -3.18 -7.64 5.02
N VAL A 5 -3.22 -8.49 4.00
CA VAL A 5 -3.89 -9.80 4.07
C VAL A 5 -2.85 -10.92 4.18
N LYS A 6 -2.85 -11.64 5.30
CA LYS A 6 -1.97 -12.81 5.50
C LYS A 6 -2.52 -14.04 4.79
N LYS A 7 -3.83 -14.30 4.90
CA LYS A 7 -4.52 -15.46 4.30
C LYS A 7 -6.01 -15.14 4.14
N ILE A 8 -6.64 -15.73 3.13
CA ILE A 8 -8.09 -15.88 3.04
C ILE A 8 -8.40 -17.36 3.31
N ASN A 9 -9.28 -17.65 4.26
CA ASN A 9 -9.69 -19.01 4.60
C ASN A 9 -10.75 -19.52 3.60
N GLU A 10 -11.00 -20.83 3.60
CA GLU A 10 -11.97 -21.48 2.70
C GLU A 10 -13.41 -20.98 2.90
N ASP A 11 -13.73 -20.56 4.13
CA ASP A 11 -15.01 -19.95 4.49
C ASP A 11 -15.12 -18.46 4.11
N GLY A 12 -14.08 -17.90 3.46
CA GLY A 12 -14.02 -16.49 3.06
C GLY A 12 -13.53 -15.54 4.17
N SER A 13 -13.27 -16.01 5.39
CA SER A 13 -12.73 -15.16 6.46
C SER A 13 -11.30 -14.71 6.17
N VAL A 14 -10.99 -13.45 6.49
CA VAL A 14 -9.69 -12.83 6.23
C VAL A 14 -8.82 -12.86 7.48
N VAL A 15 -7.63 -13.47 7.37
CA VAL A 15 -6.57 -13.35 8.36
C VAL A 15 -5.70 -12.16 8.00
N TRP A 16 -5.69 -11.15 8.85
CA TRP A 16 -4.93 -9.93 8.63
C TRP A 16 -3.45 -10.08 9.00
N ASN A 17 -2.61 -9.31 8.32
CA ASN A 17 -1.19 -9.15 8.63
C ASN A 17 -1.04 -8.14 9.77
N ASP A 18 -0.57 -8.59 10.94
CA ASP A 18 -0.44 -7.75 12.14
C ASP A 18 0.37 -6.47 11.88
N HIS A 19 1.56 -6.60 11.27
CA HIS A 19 2.40 -5.45 10.94
C HIS A 19 1.68 -4.50 9.98
N GLY A 20 1.06 -5.06 8.94
CA GLY A 20 0.26 -4.31 7.98
C GLY A 20 -0.84 -3.47 8.62
N THR A 21 -1.58 -4.08 9.56
CA THR A 21 -2.71 -3.43 10.23
C THR A 21 -2.32 -2.40 11.28
N ARG A 22 -1.04 -2.34 11.70
CA ARG A 22 -0.57 -1.47 12.78
C ARG A 22 0.50 -0.46 12.35
N CYS A 23 1.05 -0.61 11.15
CA CYS A 23 2.01 0.31 10.57
C CYS A 23 1.31 1.61 10.15
N GLY A 24 1.47 2.69 10.93
CA GLY A 24 0.82 3.98 10.68
C GLY A 24 1.10 4.54 9.28
N VAL A 25 2.37 4.52 8.84
CA VAL A 25 2.73 4.98 7.49
C VAL A 25 2.09 4.12 6.39
N CYS A 26 1.97 2.81 6.61
CA CYS A 26 1.35 1.89 5.65
C CYS A 26 -0.14 2.21 5.49
N LEU A 27 -0.84 2.51 6.59
CA LEU A 27 -2.24 2.92 6.57
C LEU A 27 -2.44 4.28 5.89
N GLN A 28 -1.53 5.24 6.14
CA GLN A 28 -1.55 6.54 5.47
C GLN A 28 -1.35 6.41 3.96
N ILE A 29 -0.33 5.67 3.51
CA ILE A 29 -0.09 5.39 2.09
C ILE A 29 -1.34 4.76 1.44
N ALA A 30 -1.98 3.79 2.12
CA ALA A 30 -3.18 3.14 1.60
C ALA A 30 -4.35 4.13 1.46
N ALA A 31 -4.62 4.95 2.49
CA ALA A 31 -5.69 5.95 2.46
C ALA A 31 -5.47 7.00 1.36
N GLU A 32 -4.24 7.50 1.22
CA GLU A 32 -3.88 8.47 0.18
C GLU A 32 -4.01 7.86 -1.22
N SER A 33 -3.52 6.64 -1.42
CA SER A 33 -3.62 5.94 -2.69
C SER A 33 -5.08 5.73 -3.12
N ILE A 34 -5.95 5.36 -2.17
CA ILE A 34 -7.39 5.21 -2.43
C ILE A 34 -8.00 6.54 -2.84
N LYS A 35 -7.72 7.61 -2.09
CA LYS A 35 -8.24 8.95 -2.39
C LYS A 35 -7.81 9.42 -3.78
N MET A 36 -6.52 9.35 -4.10
CA MET A 36 -6.00 9.76 -5.42
C MET A 36 -6.60 8.93 -6.56
N LYS A 37 -6.85 7.63 -6.31
CA LYS A 37 -7.52 6.79 -7.30
C LYS A 37 -8.98 7.21 -7.53
N GLN A 38 -9.69 7.57 -6.46
CA GLN A 38 -11.05 8.13 -6.54
C GLN A 38 -11.08 9.49 -7.26
N GLU A 39 -10.01 10.28 -7.14
CA GLU A 39 -9.80 11.54 -7.87
C GLU A 39 -9.40 11.34 -9.34
N GLY A 40 -9.30 10.10 -9.82
CA GLY A 40 -9.11 9.77 -11.23
C GLY A 40 -7.65 9.58 -11.66
N MET A 41 -6.69 9.64 -10.74
CA MET A 41 -5.27 9.46 -11.07
C MET A 41 -4.98 8.03 -11.55
N SER A 42 -4.01 7.91 -12.46
CA SER A 42 -3.51 6.61 -12.89
C SER A 42 -2.71 5.93 -11.77
N ILE A 43 -2.64 4.59 -11.81
CA ILE A 43 -1.89 3.83 -10.80
C ILE A 43 -0.40 4.20 -10.83
N LYS A 44 0.14 4.50 -12.02
CA LYS A 44 1.52 4.94 -12.22
C LYS A 44 1.80 6.30 -11.57
N GLU A 45 0.91 7.27 -11.73
CA GLU A 45 1.04 8.58 -11.08
C GLU A 45 0.94 8.47 -9.56
N ILE A 46 0.00 7.66 -9.06
CA ILE A 46 -0.13 7.37 -7.61
C ILE A 46 1.18 6.76 -7.10
N ARG A 47 1.74 5.78 -7.81
CA ARG A 47 3.00 5.14 -7.42
C ARG A 47 4.15 6.15 -7.32
N HIS A 48 4.30 7.02 -8.34
CA HIS A 48 5.33 8.05 -8.34
C HIS A 48 5.15 9.05 -7.19
N TYR A 49 3.92 9.50 -6.93
CA TYR A 49 3.63 10.41 -5.83
C TYR A 49 4.01 9.82 -4.47
N ILE A 50 3.64 8.56 -4.21
CA ILE A 50 3.96 7.88 -2.95
C ILE A 50 5.47 7.69 -2.82
N ASP A 51 6.16 7.23 -3.87
CA ASP A 51 7.62 7.07 -3.83
C ASP A 51 8.31 8.40 -3.51
N GLU A 52 7.92 9.50 -4.15
CA GLU A 52 8.50 10.82 -3.92
C GLU A 52 8.22 11.36 -2.53
N LYS A 53 6.99 11.20 -2.02
CA LYS A 53 6.59 11.71 -0.71
C LYS A 53 7.27 10.98 0.45
N TYR A 54 7.54 9.68 0.29
CA TYR A 54 8.07 8.82 1.36
C TYR A 54 9.54 8.42 1.14
N LYS A 55 10.28 9.06 0.21
CA LYS A 55 11.69 8.72 -0.09
C LYS A 55 12.68 9.09 1.01
N GLU A 56 12.36 10.08 1.84
CA GLU A 56 13.23 10.62 2.89
C GLU A 56 12.65 10.32 4.28
N GLY A 57 13.51 9.86 5.21
CA GLY A 57 13.10 9.56 6.59
C GLY A 57 12.39 8.21 6.80
N TYR A 58 12.21 7.41 5.74
CA TYR A 58 11.59 6.08 5.81
C TYR A 58 12.54 4.96 5.36
N ALA A 59 12.15 3.72 5.65
CA ALA A 59 12.89 2.54 5.21
C ALA A 59 12.90 2.42 3.68
N LYS A 60 13.95 1.79 3.13
CA LYS A 60 14.05 1.54 1.69
C LYS A 60 12.83 0.75 1.21
N PRO A 61 12.20 1.15 0.08
CA PRO A 61 11.06 0.43 -0.46
C PRO A 61 11.46 -0.97 -0.93
N THR A 62 10.48 -1.87 -0.99
CA THR A 62 10.66 -3.19 -1.60
C THR A 62 10.93 -3.05 -3.11
N LYS A 63 11.59 -4.05 -3.71
CA LYS A 63 11.84 -4.10 -5.17
C LYS A 63 10.56 -4.46 -5.96
N THR A 64 9.50 -3.70 -5.74
CA THR A 64 8.21 -3.87 -6.42
C THR A 64 8.25 -3.16 -7.77
N PRO A 65 8.02 -3.86 -8.90
CA PRO A 65 8.00 -3.26 -10.24
C PRO A 65 7.02 -2.09 -10.36
N MET A 66 7.26 -1.19 -11.32
CA MET A 66 6.30 -0.14 -11.65
C MET A 66 5.02 -0.75 -12.24
N PRO A 67 3.84 -0.23 -11.87
CA PRO A 67 2.57 -0.65 -12.48
C PRO A 67 2.55 -0.26 -13.96
N LEU A 68 1.91 -1.12 -14.77
CA LEU A 68 1.60 -0.87 -16.17
C LEU A 68 0.59 0.28 -16.33
#